data_AF-A0A2H0DII9-F1
#
_entry.id   AF-A0A2H0DII9-F1
#
_cell.length_a   1.000
_cell.length_b   1.000
_cell.length_c   1.000
_cell.angle_alpha   90.00
_cell.angle_beta   90.00
_cell.angle_gamma   90.00
#
_symmetry.space_group_name_H-M   'P 1'
#
loop_
_entity.id
_entity.type
_entity.pdbx_description
1 polymer ?
#
loop_
_entity_poly.entity_id
_entity_poly.type
_entity_poly.pdbx_seq_one_letter_code
_entity_poly.pdbx_strand_id
1 'polypeptide(L)'
;MTVQSPPPSDPKFDFLDREIARLEAKFRETTQDLQKIRLHLRLAERAKAEVKAEIAEIQESWDNVHYKWWALTLFGLLTFFLFSYFFYTNLGWYADQRSLPPGSDWLLERLPIVNLLPVLSWGWLGLHLYAGALAILYYPRRMPFLLFVLGSFIAIRSVFVFLSPIGAPANMLDMSRLDYLFSRIMGTYTFTNEFVFSGHTGIPFLFALFFKTRLQKAVFLAGSLVMAVSVLLTHNHYTVDVLGAYFMGFAIFTLSDRVYHRFLQPLFLLRPKLPDFKI
;
A
#
# COMPACT_ATOMS: atom_id res chain seq x y z
N MET A 1 39.70 -7.87 70.46
CA MET A 1 40.73 -8.54 69.65
C MET A 1 40.78 -7.85 68.31
N THR A 2 41.91 -7.22 68.03
CA THR A 2 42.21 -6.40 66.85
C THR A 2 42.22 -7.27 65.60
N VAL A 3 41.41 -6.89 64.60
CA VAL A 3 41.41 -7.51 63.26
C VAL A 3 42.77 -7.20 62.62
N GLN A 4 43.61 -8.22 62.42
CA GLN A 4 44.85 -8.10 61.65
C GLN A 4 44.49 -7.69 60.21
N SER A 5 44.99 -6.54 59.79
CA SER A 5 44.97 -6.13 58.39
C SER A 5 45.76 -7.13 57.54
N PRO A 6 45.26 -7.52 56.35
CA PRO A 6 45.97 -8.44 55.47
C PRO A 6 47.35 -7.87 55.08
N PRO A 7 48.35 -8.74 54.82
CA PRO A 7 49.68 -8.29 54.42
C PRO A 7 49.60 -7.45 53.13
N PRO A 8 50.45 -6.43 52.96
CA PRO A 8 50.47 -5.62 51.75
C PRO A 8 50.78 -6.52 50.55
N SER A 9 49.88 -6.53 49.57
CA SER A 9 50.03 -7.26 48.32
C SER A 9 51.30 -6.80 47.61
N ASP A 10 52.13 -7.75 47.15
CA ASP A 10 53.32 -7.44 46.36
C ASP A 10 52.88 -6.65 45.09
N PRO A 11 53.36 -5.39 44.92
CA PRO A 11 52.90 -4.50 43.86
C PRO A 11 53.12 -5.07 42.45
N LYS A 12 54.02 -6.04 42.30
CA LYS A 12 54.27 -6.71 41.02
C LYS A 12 53.15 -7.70 40.66
N PHE A 13 52.57 -8.38 41.64
CA PHE A 13 51.43 -9.29 41.44
C PHE A 13 50.15 -8.51 41.15
N ASP A 14 49.92 -7.39 41.85
CA ASP A 14 48.77 -6.52 41.63
C ASP A 14 48.80 -5.83 40.25
N PHE A 15 49.99 -5.59 39.69
CA PHE A 15 50.15 -5.14 38.30
C PHE A 15 49.79 -6.25 37.28
N LEU A 16 50.25 -7.48 37.51
CA LEU A 16 49.97 -8.63 36.64
C LEU A 16 48.46 -8.95 36.61
N ASP A 17 47.78 -8.93 37.75
CA ASP A 17 46.34 -9.17 37.84
C ASP A 17 45.53 -8.10 37.08
N ARG A 18 45.95 -6.84 37.17
CA ARG A 18 45.34 -5.74 36.39
C ARG A 18 45.54 -5.91 34.89
N GLU A 19 46.73 -6.32 34.45
CA GLU A 19 47.00 -6.55 33.03
C GLU A 19 46.23 -7.77 32.50
N ILE A 20 46.09 -8.85 33.29
CA ILE A 20 45.23 -10.00 32.96
C ILE A 20 43.78 -9.55 32.80
N ALA A 21 43.23 -8.81 33.77
CA ALA A 21 41.85 -8.31 33.70
C ALA A 21 41.61 -7.42 32.48
N ARG A 22 42.60 -6.59 32.11
CA ARG A 22 42.57 -5.75 30.90
C ARG A 22 42.55 -6.60 29.63
N LEU A 23 43.41 -7.61 29.53
CA LEU A 23 43.47 -8.52 28.39
C LEU A 23 42.17 -9.32 28.24
N GLU A 24 41.60 -9.80 29.34
CA GLU A 24 40.29 -10.47 29.33
C GLU A 24 39.16 -9.55 28.86
N ALA A 25 39.13 -8.29 29.33
CA ALA A 25 38.14 -7.32 28.89
C ALA A 25 38.24 -7.06 27.38
N LYS A 26 39.47 -6.89 26.87
CA LYS A 26 39.72 -6.72 25.43
C LYS A 26 39.31 -7.97 24.64
N PHE A 27 39.54 -9.17 25.16
CA PHE A 27 39.12 -10.42 24.53
C PHE A 27 37.60 -10.56 24.49
N ARG A 28 36.90 -10.18 25.57
CA ARG A 28 35.43 -10.13 25.62
C ARG A 28 34.87 -9.16 24.58
N GLU A 29 35.42 -7.96 24.49
CA GLU A 29 35.03 -6.95 23.48
C GLU A 29 35.25 -7.46 22.07
N THR A 30 36.44 -8.01 21.78
CA THR A 30 36.78 -8.59 20.47
C THR A 30 35.82 -9.73 20.08
N THR A 31 35.44 -10.57 21.05
CA THR A 31 34.48 -11.67 20.83
C THR A 31 33.08 -11.14 20.52
N GLN A 32 32.63 -10.08 21.20
CA GLN A 32 31.35 -9.43 20.93
C GLN A 32 31.33 -8.79 19.54
N ASP A 33 32.41 -8.13 19.13
CA ASP A 33 32.52 -7.52 17.81
C ASP A 33 32.55 -8.57 16.70
N LEU A 34 33.27 -9.68 16.89
CA LEU A 34 33.21 -10.82 15.98
C LEU A 34 31.80 -11.40 15.85
N GLN A 35 31.04 -11.48 16.95
CA GLN A 35 29.64 -11.92 16.90
C GLN A 35 28.75 -10.96 16.12
N LYS A 36 28.89 -9.64 16.32
CA LYS A 36 28.18 -8.61 15.55
C LYS A 36 28.53 -8.70 14.06
N ILE A 37 29.81 -8.79 13.71
CA ILE A 37 30.26 -8.91 12.31
C ILE A 37 29.70 -10.18 11.67
N ARG A 38 29.71 -11.33 12.36
CA ARG A 38 29.10 -12.57 11.87
C ARG A 38 27.59 -12.45 11.66
N LEU A 39 26.90 -11.73 12.56
CA LEU A 39 25.47 -11.46 12.40
C LEU A 39 25.22 -10.59 11.16
N HIS A 40 25.95 -9.50 10.99
CA HIS A 40 25.84 -8.63 9.81
C HIS A 40 26.15 -9.38 8.51
N LEU A 41 27.17 -10.24 8.49
CA LEU A 41 27.49 -11.08 7.34
C LEU A 41 26.33 -12.02 7.00
N ARG A 42 25.77 -12.73 7.99
CA ARG A 42 24.60 -13.60 7.77
C ARG A 42 23.38 -12.85 7.27
N LEU A 43 23.13 -11.64 7.77
CA LEU A 43 22.03 -10.80 7.30
C LEU A 43 22.26 -10.34 5.86
N ALA A 44 23.49 -9.93 5.51
CA ALA A 44 23.86 -9.53 4.15
C ALA A 44 23.75 -10.71 3.17
N GLU A 45 24.20 -11.91 3.56
CA GLU A 45 24.06 -13.12 2.74
C GLU A 45 22.59 -13.49 2.50
N ARG A 46 21.75 -13.40 3.54
CA ARG A 46 20.29 -13.61 3.41
C ARG A 46 19.66 -12.60 2.47
N ALA A 47 19.94 -11.30 2.65
CA ALA A 47 19.41 -10.25 1.78
C ALA A 47 19.84 -10.46 0.32
N LYS A 48 21.11 -10.84 0.08
CA LYS A 48 21.61 -11.16 -1.26
C LYS A 48 20.90 -12.38 -1.87
N ALA A 49 20.66 -13.42 -1.07
CA ALA A 49 19.94 -14.61 -1.52
C ALA A 49 18.48 -14.29 -1.85
N GLU A 50 17.80 -13.46 -1.05
CA GLU A 50 16.44 -12.98 -1.29
C GLU A 50 16.34 -12.19 -2.60
N VAL A 51 17.23 -11.22 -2.82
CA VAL A 51 17.27 -10.44 -4.08
C VAL A 51 17.52 -11.33 -5.28
N LYS A 52 18.43 -12.31 -5.18
CA LYS A 52 18.71 -13.25 -6.27
C LYS A 52 17.49 -14.13 -6.57
N ALA A 53 16.78 -14.58 -5.54
CA ALA A 53 15.55 -15.36 -5.70
C ALA A 53 14.44 -14.53 -6.36
N GLU A 54 14.30 -13.26 -5.99
CA GLU A 54 13.31 -12.36 -6.58
C GLU A 54 13.58 -12.09 -8.07
N ILE A 55 14.84 -11.85 -8.44
CA ILE A 55 15.23 -11.70 -9.86
C ILE A 55 14.93 -12.98 -10.65
N ALA A 56 15.24 -14.14 -10.07
CA ALA A 56 14.96 -15.43 -10.70
C ALA A 56 13.44 -15.66 -10.88
N GLU A 57 12.61 -15.33 -9.87
CA GLU A 57 11.15 -15.41 -9.98
C GLU A 57 10.64 -14.50 -11.10
N ILE A 58 11.16 -13.26 -11.20
CA ILE A 58 10.77 -12.33 -12.27
C ILE A 58 11.12 -12.94 -13.63
N GLN A 59 12.35 -13.44 -13.81
CA GLN A 59 12.80 -14.05 -15.06
C GLN A 59 11.95 -15.27 -15.45
N GLU A 60 11.78 -16.23 -14.54
CA GLU A 60 10.97 -17.43 -14.76
C GLU A 60 9.50 -17.07 -15.07
N SER A 61 9.01 -15.97 -14.50
CA SER A 61 7.66 -15.51 -14.77
C SER A 61 7.45 -15.18 -16.27
N TRP A 62 8.49 -14.84 -17.03
CA TRP A 62 8.37 -14.50 -18.44
C TRP A 62 8.52 -15.69 -19.40
N ASP A 63 9.10 -16.80 -18.95
CA ASP A 63 9.41 -17.95 -19.82
C ASP A 63 8.18 -18.57 -20.50
N ASN A 64 7.01 -18.41 -19.89
CA ASN A 64 5.75 -18.98 -20.38
C ASN A 64 4.77 -17.94 -20.96
N VAL A 65 5.28 -16.74 -21.30
CA VAL A 65 4.48 -15.58 -21.74
C VAL A 65 4.77 -15.25 -23.20
N HIS A 66 3.70 -15.13 -24.00
CA HIS A 66 3.80 -14.61 -25.34
C HIS A 66 3.81 -13.07 -25.33
N TYR A 67 5.00 -12.46 -25.43
CA TYR A 67 5.20 -11.02 -25.23
C TYR A 67 4.27 -10.11 -26.05
N LYS A 68 4.04 -10.39 -27.34
CA LYS A 68 3.15 -9.56 -28.18
C LYS A 68 1.70 -9.54 -27.66
N TRP A 69 1.17 -10.70 -27.29
CA TRP A 69 -0.18 -10.83 -26.73
C TRP A 69 -0.27 -10.26 -25.32
N TRP A 70 0.80 -10.37 -24.53
CA TRP A 70 0.88 -9.72 -23.22
C TRP A 70 0.84 -8.20 -23.37
N ALA A 71 1.64 -7.62 -24.29
CA ALA A 71 1.65 -6.19 -24.57
C ALA A 71 0.31 -5.70 -25.13
N LEU A 72 -0.33 -6.47 -26.02
CA LEU A 72 -1.66 -6.16 -26.54
C LEU A 72 -2.72 -6.17 -25.43
N THR A 73 -2.67 -7.16 -24.54
CA THR A 73 -3.56 -7.26 -23.38
C THR A 73 -3.34 -6.11 -22.42
N LEU A 74 -2.07 -5.77 -22.14
CA LEU A 74 -1.71 -4.63 -21.31
C LEU A 74 -2.25 -3.32 -21.90
N PHE A 75 -2.06 -3.10 -23.20
CA PHE A 75 -2.56 -1.92 -23.90
C PHE A 75 -4.09 -1.84 -23.81
N GLY A 76 -4.80 -2.93 -24.11
CA GLY A 76 -6.26 -2.97 -24.00
C GLY A 76 -6.77 -2.67 -22.59
N LEU A 77 -6.09 -3.20 -21.56
CA LEU A 77 -6.45 -2.95 -20.17
C LEU A 77 -6.05 -1.55 -19.68
N LEU A 78 -4.98 -0.97 -20.23
CA LEU A 78 -4.64 0.43 -20.02
C LEU A 78 -5.71 1.34 -20.63
N THR A 79 -6.16 1.05 -21.87
CA THR A 79 -7.26 1.79 -22.50
C THR A 79 -8.55 1.67 -21.67
N PHE A 80 -8.88 0.47 -21.18
CA PHE A 80 -10.03 0.27 -20.30
C PHE A 80 -9.92 1.09 -19.00
N PHE A 81 -8.74 1.08 -18.35
CA PHE A 81 -8.49 1.88 -17.16
C PHE A 81 -8.66 3.38 -17.44
N LEU A 82 -8.05 3.89 -18.51
CA LEU A 82 -8.16 5.30 -18.90
C LEU A 82 -9.60 5.69 -19.26
N PHE A 83 -10.35 4.81 -19.93
CA PHE A 83 -11.76 5.04 -20.24
C PHE A 83 -12.62 5.05 -18.97
N SER A 84 -12.35 4.14 -18.02
CA SER A 84 -13.02 4.12 -16.71
C SER A 84 -12.76 5.41 -15.94
N TYR A 85 -11.51 5.88 -15.96
CA TYR A 85 -11.13 7.16 -15.36
C TYR A 85 -11.79 8.36 -16.04
N PHE A 86 -11.82 8.39 -17.38
CA PHE A 86 -12.54 9.41 -18.13
C PHE A 86 -14.03 9.44 -17.74
N PHE A 87 -14.68 8.28 -17.67
CA PHE A 87 -16.08 8.18 -17.28
C PHE A 87 -16.31 8.64 -15.84
N TYR A 88 -15.42 8.26 -14.91
CA TYR A 88 -15.42 8.76 -13.53
C TYR A 88 -15.39 10.27 -13.45
N THR A 89 -14.46 10.92 -14.16
CA THR A 89 -14.32 12.38 -14.11
C THR A 89 -15.54 13.09 -14.68
N ASN A 90 -16.12 12.61 -15.78
CA ASN A 90 -17.29 13.23 -16.39
C ASN A 90 -18.55 13.06 -15.52
N LEU A 91 -18.79 11.85 -15.00
CA LEU A 91 -19.93 11.60 -14.13
C LEU A 91 -19.77 12.23 -12.75
N GLY A 92 -18.55 12.27 -12.22
CA GLY A 92 -18.21 12.98 -11.00
C GLY A 92 -18.49 14.47 -11.12
N TRP A 93 -18.10 15.09 -12.23
CA TRP A 93 -18.41 16.50 -12.52
C TRP A 93 -19.91 16.76 -12.60
N TYR A 94 -20.67 15.87 -13.24
CA TYR A 94 -22.13 15.96 -13.25
C TYR A 94 -22.72 15.81 -11.84
N ALA A 95 -22.24 14.84 -11.06
CA ALA A 95 -22.69 14.61 -9.69
C ALA A 95 -22.43 15.82 -8.78
N ASP A 96 -21.29 16.48 -8.98
CA ASP A 96 -20.85 17.64 -8.23
C ASP A 96 -21.73 18.88 -8.43
N GLN A 97 -22.36 19.01 -9.60
CA GLN A 97 -23.28 20.11 -9.90
C GLN A 97 -24.68 19.93 -9.29
N ARG A 98 -25.02 18.72 -8.84
CA ARG A 98 -26.33 18.46 -8.26
C ARG A 98 -26.38 19.05 -6.86
N SER A 99 -27.46 19.77 -6.57
CA SER A 99 -27.79 20.12 -5.19
C SER A 99 -28.41 18.90 -4.51
N LEU A 100 -27.59 18.18 -3.74
CA LEU A 100 -28.00 16.98 -3.00
C LEU A 100 -28.03 17.29 -1.50
N PRO A 101 -29.01 16.76 -0.75
CA PRO A 101 -29.05 16.93 0.69
C PRO A 101 -27.89 16.19 1.37
N PRO A 102 -27.32 16.73 2.45
CA PRO A 102 -26.36 15.99 3.26
C PRO A 102 -27.05 14.80 3.94
N GLY A 103 -26.32 13.69 4.06
CA GLY A 103 -26.75 12.52 4.82
C GLY A 103 -26.53 12.69 6.32
N SER A 104 -27.34 12.02 7.14
CA SER A 104 -27.11 11.87 8.58
C SER A 104 -26.12 10.74 8.84
N ASP A 105 -25.06 11.00 9.60
CA ASP A 105 -24.05 9.99 9.95
C ASP A 105 -23.69 10.08 11.43
N TRP A 106 -24.20 9.10 12.18
CA TRP A 106 -24.07 9.04 13.63
C TRP A 106 -22.62 9.05 14.13
N LEU A 107 -21.70 8.37 13.43
CA LEU A 107 -20.30 8.31 13.85
C LEU A 107 -19.60 9.60 13.47
N LEU A 108 -19.79 10.07 12.23
CA LEU A 108 -19.13 11.27 11.72
C LEU A 108 -19.50 12.51 12.53
N GLU A 109 -20.76 12.63 12.98
CA GLU A 109 -21.24 13.73 13.84
C GLU A 109 -20.54 13.81 15.20
N ARG A 110 -19.90 12.73 15.66
CA ARG A 110 -19.21 12.66 16.96
C ARG A 110 -17.70 12.79 16.84
N LEU A 111 -17.17 12.77 15.62
CA LEU A 111 -15.74 12.89 15.38
C LEU A 111 -15.33 14.37 15.36
N PRO A 112 -14.13 14.69 15.87
CA PRO A 112 -13.59 16.03 15.73
C PRO A 112 -13.14 16.26 14.29
N ILE A 113 -13.29 17.49 13.83
CA ILE A 113 -12.74 17.92 12.54
C ILE A 113 -11.24 18.19 12.72
N VAL A 114 -10.41 17.42 12.04
CA VAL A 114 -8.95 17.58 12.06
C VAL A 114 -8.46 17.74 10.62
N ASN A 115 -7.65 18.78 10.38
CA ASN A 115 -7.06 19.01 9.07
C ASN A 115 -5.96 17.98 8.77
N LEU A 116 -6.36 16.87 8.16
CA LEU A 116 -5.47 15.83 7.61
C LEU A 116 -5.48 15.83 6.08
N LEU A 117 -5.88 16.93 5.44
CA LEU A 117 -5.90 17.02 3.98
C LEU A 117 -4.53 16.78 3.34
N PRO A 118 -3.39 17.26 3.90
CA PRO A 118 -2.09 16.95 3.32
C PRO A 118 -1.78 15.45 3.32
N VAL A 119 -2.26 14.71 4.33
CA VAL A 119 -2.14 13.25 4.37
C VAL A 119 -3.04 12.62 3.31
N LEU A 120 -4.28 13.11 3.17
CA LEU A 120 -5.21 12.64 2.14
C LEU A 120 -4.71 12.90 0.73
N SER A 121 -4.09 14.03 0.43
CA SER A 121 -3.61 14.33 -0.91
C SER A 121 -2.25 13.68 -1.18
N TRP A 122 -1.22 14.11 -0.44
CA TRP A 122 0.17 13.74 -0.71
C TRP A 122 0.48 12.33 -0.22
N GLY A 123 -0.08 11.93 0.93
CA GLY A 123 0.07 10.57 1.44
C GLY A 123 -0.58 9.54 0.50
N TRP A 124 -1.80 9.83 0.01
CA TRP A 124 -2.47 8.98 -0.96
C TRP A 124 -1.73 8.92 -2.31
N LEU A 125 -1.27 10.06 -2.84
CA LEU A 125 -0.43 10.09 -4.04
C LEU A 125 0.87 9.30 -3.83
N GLY A 126 1.52 9.47 -2.68
CA GLY A 126 2.72 8.72 -2.32
C GLY A 126 2.50 7.22 -2.32
N LEU A 127 1.37 6.74 -1.77
CA LEU A 127 0.99 5.33 -1.82
C LEU A 127 0.79 4.83 -3.26
N HIS A 128 0.20 5.64 -4.14
CA HIS A 128 0.00 5.29 -5.56
C HIS A 128 1.31 5.21 -6.33
N LEU A 129 2.18 6.21 -6.17
CA LEU A 129 3.50 6.22 -6.81
C LEU A 129 4.35 5.05 -6.31
N TYR A 130 4.30 4.77 -5.00
CA TYR A 130 5.00 3.62 -4.41
C TYR A 130 4.47 2.29 -4.94
N ALA A 131 3.15 2.11 -5.00
CA ALA A 131 2.53 0.92 -5.58
C ALA A 131 2.88 0.75 -7.07
N GLY A 132 2.79 1.83 -7.86
CA GLY A 132 3.13 1.82 -9.28
C GLY A 132 4.60 1.44 -9.51
N ALA A 133 5.52 2.05 -8.76
CA ALA A 133 6.94 1.72 -8.83
C ALA A 133 7.20 0.25 -8.48
N LEU A 134 6.62 -0.25 -7.37
CA LEU A 134 6.76 -1.66 -7.00
C LEU A 134 6.19 -2.61 -8.06
N ALA A 135 5.03 -2.28 -8.62
CA ALA A 135 4.37 -3.11 -9.62
C ALA A 135 5.17 -3.18 -10.93
N ILE A 136 5.73 -2.06 -11.38
CA ILE A 136 6.59 -2.00 -12.58
C ILE A 136 7.91 -2.75 -12.37
N LEU A 137 8.56 -2.53 -11.23
CA LEU A 137 9.90 -3.07 -10.98
C LEU A 137 9.87 -4.57 -10.63
N TYR A 138 8.93 -4.99 -9.79
CA TYR A 138 8.94 -6.33 -9.19
C TYR A 138 7.81 -7.24 -9.68
N TYR A 139 6.73 -6.67 -10.23
CA TYR A 139 5.57 -7.45 -10.68
C TYR A 139 5.10 -7.15 -12.10
N PRO A 140 6.01 -6.95 -13.09
CA PRO A 140 5.61 -6.44 -14.40
C PRO A 140 4.63 -7.39 -15.10
N ARG A 141 4.77 -8.72 -14.96
CA ARG A 141 3.80 -9.70 -15.50
C ARG A 141 2.37 -9.53 -14.97
N ARG A 142 2.20 -9.05 -13.72
CA ARG A 142 0.89 -8.85 -13.08
C ARG A 142 0.32 -7.46 -13.31
N MET A 143 1.03 -6.56 -13.99
CA MET A 143 0.53 -5.22 -14.35
C MET A 143 -0.82 -5.22 -15.07
N PRO A 144 -1.10 -6.12 -16.04
CA PRO A 144 -2.41 -6.14 -16.67
C PRO A 144 -3.52 -6.46 -15.66
N PHE A 145 -3.27 -7.35 -14.70
CA PHE A 145 -4.22 -7.63 -13.62
C PHE A 145 -4.47 -6.41 -12.73
N LEU A 146 -3.41 -5.68 -12.36
CA LEU A 146 -3.53 -4.46 -11.56
C LEU A 146 -4.40 -3.42 -12.27
N LEU A 147 -4.14 -3.15 -13.55
CA LEU A 147 -4.93 -2.21 -14.36
C LEU A 147 -6.38 -2.67 -14.49
N PHE A 148 -6.63 -3.97 -14.65
CA PHE A 148 -7.98 -4.51 -14.74
C PHE A 148 -8.76 -4.32 -13.42
N VAL A 149 -8.14 -4.61 -12.27
CA VAL A 149 -8.76 -4.43 -10.96
C VAL A 149 -9.04 -2.95 -10.68
N LEU A 150 -8.07 -2.07 -10.93
CA LEU A 150 -8.24 -0.63 -10.72
C LEU A 150 -9.28 -0.03 -11.68
N GLY A 151 -9.27 -0.44 -12.95
CA GLY A 151 -10.26 -0.01 -13.94
C GLY A 151 -11.66 -0.46 -13.55
N SER A 152 -11.80 -1.72 -13.12
CA SER A 152 -13.09 -2.28 -12.65
C SER A 152 -13.59 -1.53 -11.41
N PHE A 153 -12.70 -1.24 -10.47
CA PHE A 153 -13.01 -0.47 -9.27
C PHE A 153 -13.54 0.92 -9.62
N ILE A 154 -12.83 1.65 -10.48
CA ILE A 154 -13.21 3.01 -10.90
C ILE A 154 -14.53 2.96 -11.67
N ALA A 155 -14.68 2.05 -12.64
CA ALA A 155 -15.91 1.92 -13.43
C ALA A 155 -17.14 1.66 -12.57
N ILE A 156 -17.05 0.71 -11.62
CA ILE A 156 -18.15 0.40 -10.71
C ILE A 156 -18.42 1.59 -9.80
N ARG A 157 -17.37 2.17 -9.19
CA ARG A 157 -17.48 3.38 -8.36
C ARG A 157 -18.19 4.52 -9.09
N SER A 158 -17.87 4.79 -10.36
CA SER A 158 -18.50 5.86 -11.14
C SER A 158 -20.02 5.72 -11.18
N VAL A 159 -20.53 4.48 -11.30
CA VAL A 159 -21.97 4.21 -11.29
C VAL A 159 -22.57 4.55 -9.93
N PHE A 160 -21.92 4.16 -8.82
CA PHE A 160 -22.39 4.47 -7.48
C PHE A 160 -22.38 5.97 -7.19
N VAL A 161 -21.30 6.68 -7.51
CA VAL A 161 -21.21 8.14 -7.32
C VAL A 161 -22.29 8.86 -8.11
N PHE A 162 -22.50 8.47 -9.38
CA PHE A 162 -23.55 9.07 -10.21
C PHE A 162 -24.96 8.80 -9.68
N LEU A 163 -25.24 7.57 -9.24
CA LEU A 163 -26.56 7.21 -8.71
C LEU A 163 -26.78 7.64 -7.26
N SER A 164 -25.73 8.05 -6.56
CA SER A 164 -25.82 8.45 -5.15
C SER A 164 -26.76 9.66 -4.98
N PRO A 165 -27.74 9.57 -4.07
CA PRO A 165 -28.64 10.68 -3.76
C PRO A 165 -28.10 11.62 -2.67
N ILE A 166 -26.88 11.38 -2.17
CA ILE A 166 -26.33 12.03 -0.97
C ILE A 166 -25.26 13.06 -1.37
N GLY A 167 -25.35 14.26 -0.81
CA GLY A 167 -24.36 15.33 -0.97
C GLY A 167 -23.27 15.34 0.10
N ALA A 168 -22.39 16.34 0.06
CA ALA A 168 -21.28 16.51 0.98
C ALA A 168 -21.69 16.51 2.47
N PRO A 169 -20.92 15.85 3.36
CA PRO A 169 -21.13 15.94 4.80
C PRO A 169 -21.09 17.39 5.28
N ALA A 170 -21.86 17.67 6.34
CA ALA A 170 -21.78 18.96 7.01
C ALA A 170 -20.35 19.18 7.55
N ASN A 171 -19.81 20.38 7.30
CA ASN A 171 -18.46 20.80 7.70
C ASN A 171 -17.30 20.01 7.03
N MET A 172 -17.52 19.43 5.83
CA MET A 172 -16.44 18.86 5.03
C MET A 172 -15.31 19.87 4.81
N LEU A 173 -14.07 19.45 5.08
CA LEU A 173 -12.90 20.26 4.77
C LEU A 173 -12.65 20.28 3.26
N ASP A 174 -12.70 21.48 2.67
CA ASP A 174 -12.54 21.69 1.24
C ASP A 174 -11.06 21.56 0.81
N MET A 175 -10.73 20.43 0.18
CA MET A 175 -9.39 20.15 -0.37
C MET A 175 -8.96 21.18 -1.42
N SER A 176 -9.89 21.72 -2.20
CA SER A 176 -9.55 22.69 -3.26
C SER A 176 -8.96 23.99 -2.70
N ARG A 177 -9.36 24.35 -1.47
CA ARG A 177 -8.93 25.57 -0.77
C ARG A 177 -7.77 25.32 0.19
N LEU A 178 -7.86 24.27 0.98
CA LEU A 178 -6.93 24.00 2.08
C LEU A 178 -5.66 23.25 1.64
N ASP A 179 -5.69 22.53 0.51
CA ASP A 179 -4.50 21.96 -0.13
C ASP A 179 -4.31 22.53 -1.55
N TYR A 180 -4.21 23.87 -1.59
CA TYR A 180 -4.14 24.64 -2.83
C TYR A 180 -3.00 24.20 -3.76
N LEU A 181 -1.83 23.84 -3.21
CA LEU A 181 -0.68 23.43 -4.01
C LEU A 181 -0.97 22.12 -4.74
N PHE A 182 -1.53 21.13 -4.04
CA PHE A 182 -1.92 19.87 -4.66
C PHE A 182 -3.01 20.08 -5.71
N SER A 183 -4.06 20.83 -5.37
CA SER A 183 -5.17 21.15 -6.30
C SER A 183 -4.69 21.85 -7.58
N ARG A 184 -3.72 22.78 -7.46
CA ARG A 184 -3.18 23.51 -8.61
C ARG A 184 -2.26 22.67 -9.49
N ILE A 185 -1.48 21.77 -8.91
CA ILE A 185 -0.57 20.88 -9.65
C ILE A 185 -1.37 19.75 -10.32
N MET A 186 -2.30 19.15 -9.57
CA MET A 186 -3.05 17.98 -10.04
C MET A 186 -4.24 18.37 -10.90
N GLY A 187 -4.69 19.62 -10.87
CA GLY A 187 -5.93 20.07 -11.51
C GLY A 187 -7.13 19.80 -10.60
N THR A 188 -8.18 20.63 -10.71
CA THR A 188 -9.44 20.55 -9.95
C THR A 188 -10.18 19.25 -10.27
N TYR A 189 -9.70 18.15 -9.72
CA TYR A 189 -10.32 16.82 -9.71
C TYR A 189 -10.85 16.47 -8.31
N THR A 190 -10.96 17.47 -7.44
CA THR A 190 -11.57 17.37 -6.12
C THR A 190 -13.06 17.61 -6.26
N PHE A 191 -13.81 16.52 -6.41
CA PHE A 191 -15.27 16.58 -6.41
C PHE A 191 -15.76 16.68 -4.96
N THR A 192 -16.76 17.51 -4.73
CA THR A 192 -17.39 17.66 -3.42
C THR A 192 -18.51 16.64 -3.19
N ASN A 193 -19.10 16.07 -4.25
CA ASN A 193 -20.16 15.06 -4.17
C ASN A 193 -19.74 13.65 -4.63
N GLU A 194 -18.54 13.18 -4.28
CA GLU A 194 -18.02 11.86 -4.68
C GLU A 194 -18.17 10.76 -3.61
N PHE A 195 -19.40 10.56 -3.12
CA PHE A 195 -19.72 9.61 -2.05
C PHE A 195 -20.22 8.27 -2.59
N VAL A 196 -19.95 7.20 -1.83
CA VAL A 196 -20.23 5.79 -2.12
C VAL A 196 -19.33 5.17 -3.21
N PHE A 197 -18.31 4.39 -2.85
CA PHE A 197 -17.66 4.24 -1.53
C PHE A 197 -16.40 5.12 -1.47
N SER A 198 -15.41 4.91 -0.60
CA SER A 198 -14.20 5.77 -0.57
C SER A 198 -13.06 5.26 -1.48
N GLY A 199 -12.54 6.14 -2.35
CA GLY A 199 -11.38 5.84 -3.22
C GLY A 199 -10.07 5.91 -2.44
N HIS A 200 -9.99 6.87 -1.51
CA HIS A 200 -8.89 7.05 -0.57
C HIS A 200 -8.63 5.81 0.28
N THR A 201 -9.69 5.14 0.73
CA THR A 201 -9.60 3.89 1.49
C THR A 201 -9.46 2.66 0.59
N GLY A 202 -10.31 2.56 -0.44
CA GLY A 202 -10.49 1.33 -1.21
C GLY A 202 -9.31 0.99 -2.11
N ILE A 203 -8.66 1.98 -2.74
CA ILE A 203 -7.53 1.69 -3.65
C ILE A 203 -6.29 1.19 -2.89
N PRO A 204 -5.84 1.83 -1.79
CA PRO A 204 -4.77 1.26 -0.97
C PRO A 204 -5.11 -0.14 -0.42
N PHE A 205 -6.39 -0.40 -0.10
CA PHE A 205 -6.83 -1.74 0.28
C PHE A 205 -6.67 -2.75 -0.87
N LEU A 206 -7.03 -2.38 -2.11
CA LEU A 206 -6.78 -3.21 -3.29
C LEU A 206 -5.28 -3.47 -3.51
N PHE A 207 -4.41 -2.49 -3.28
CA PHE A 207 -2.97 -2.71 -3.31
C PHE A 207 -2.55 -3.77 -2.29
N ALA A 208 -3.08 -3.72 -1.06
CA ALA A 208 -2.81 -4.73 -0.05
C ALA A 208 -3.25 -6.14 -0.47
N LEU A 209 -4.31 -6.27 -1.27
CA LEU A 209 -4.74 -7.56 -1.83
C LEU A 209 -3.88 -8.00 -3.03
N PHE A 210 -3.41 -7.04 -3.84
CA PHE A 210 -2.61 -7.29 -5.03
C PHE A 210 -1.19 -7.79 -4.73
N PHE A 211 -0.47 -7.10 -3.83
CA PHE A 211 0.93 -7.40 -3.52
C PHE A 211 1.08 -8.72 -2.74
N LYS A 212 2.19 -9.44 -2.93
CA LYS A 212 2.36 -10.79 -2.36
C LYS A 212 3.07 -10.78 -1.01
N THR A 213 4.11 -9.96 -0.83
CA THR A 213 4.96 -10.03 0.36
C THR A 213 4.25 -9.49 1.59
N ARG A 214 4.51 -10.09 2.76
CA ARG A 214 3.87 -9.69 4.02
C ARG A 214 4.09 -8.20 4.35
N LEU A 215 5.30 -7.70 4.06
CA LEU A 215 5.64 -6.30 4.28
C LEU A 215 4.84 -5.38 3.36
N GLN A 216 4.77 -5.66 2.05
CA GLN A 216 4.00 -4.85 1.11
C GLN A 216 2.52 -4.82 1.50
N LYS A 217 1.94 -5.99 1.81
CA LYS A 217 0.55 -6.09 2.27
C LYS A 217 0.31 -5.25 3.52
N ALA A 218 1.19 -5.34 4.52
CA ALA A 218 1.07 -4.59 5.76
C ALA A 218 1.16 -3.08 5.53
N VAL A 219 2.09 -2.62 4.69
CA VAL A 219 2.24 -1.20 4.34
C VAL A 219 0.98 -0.65 3.68
N PHE A 220 0.44 -1.34 2.69
CA PHE A 220 -0.76 -0.87 1.98
C PHE A 220 -2.03 -0.99 2.83
N LEU A 221 -2.14 -2.01 3.68
CA LEU A 221 -3.25 -2.13 4.62
C LEU A 221 -3.20 -1.03 5.68
N ALA A 222 -2.02 -0.76 6.26
CA ALA A 222 -1.83 0.35 7.18
C ALA A 222 -2.11 1.69 6.49
N GLY A 223 -1.65 1.87 5.26
CA GLY A 223 -1.96 3.05 4.43
C GLY A 223 -3.46 3.22 4.21
N SER A 224 -4.18 2.14 3.89
CA SER A 224 -5.65 2.15 3.76
C SER A 224 -6.35 2.56 5.06
N LEU A 225 -5.90 2.04 6.20
CA LEU A 225 -6.45 2.39 7.51
C LEU A 225 -6.18 3.84 7.88
N VAL A 226 -4.97 4.35 7.60
CA VAL A 226 -4.64 5.76 7.78
C VAL A 226 -5.55 6.62 6.92
N MET A 227 -5.74 6.28 5.63
CA MET A 227 -6.66 7.00 4.76
C MET A 227 -8.10 6.94 5.27
N ALA A 228 -8.58 5.79 5.73
CA ALA A 228 -9.90 5.63 6.32
C ALA A 228 -10.13 6.55 7.53
N VAL A 229 -9.16 6.64 8.43
CA VAL A 229 -9.23 7.55 9.58
C VAL A 229 -9.17 9.01 9.11
N SER A 230 -8.26 9.33 8.19
CA SER A 230 -8.09 10.69 7.67
C SER A 230 -9.34 11.22 6.99
N VAL A 231 -10.04 10.42 6.16
CA VAL A 231 -11.25 10.87 5.46
C VAL A 231 -12.42 11.11 6.40
N LEU A 232 -12.51 10.37 7.51
CA LEU A 232 -13.52 10.59 8.53
C LEU A 232 -13.22 11.85 9.34
N LEU A 233 -11.97 12.03 9.78
CA LEU A 233 -11.57 13.22 10.55
C LEU A 233 -11.61 14.52 9.73
N THR A 234 -11.47 14.45 8.41
CA THR A 234 -11.62 15.61 7.53
C THR A 234 -13.06 15.76 7.00
N HIS A 235 -13.96 14.86 7.39
CA HIS A 235 -15.36 14.81 6.95
C HIS A 235 -15.49 14.75 5.41
N ASN A 236 -14.50 14.19 4.72
CA ASN A 236 -14.49 14.02 3.26
C ASN A 236 -15.16 12.72 2.81
N HIS A 237 -15.62 11.88 3.73
CA HIS A 237 -16.43 10.70 3.44
C HIS A 237 -17.34 10.37 4.62
N TYR A 238 -18.48 9.76 4.32
CA TYR A 238 -19.33 9.15 5.34
C TYR A 238 -18.71 7.82 5.82
N THR A 239 -19.07 7.40 7.02
CA THR A 239 -18.71 6.11 7.61
C THR A 239 -19.08 4.95 6.70
N VAL A 240 -20.24 5.02 6.06
CA VAL A 240 -20.70 4.01 5.11
C VAL A 240 -19.81 3.93 3.86
N ASP A 241 -19.20 5.03 3.44
CA ASP A 241 -18.27 5.05 2.30
C ASP A 241 -16.99 4.29 2.63
N VAL A 242 -16.48 4.47 3.85
CA VAL A 242 -15.26 3.82 4.33
C VAL A 242 -15.48 2.31 4.50
N LEU A 243 -16.57 1.90 5.16
CA LEU A 243 -16.90 0.49 5.30
C LEU A 243 -17.19 -0.14 3.93
N GLY A 244 -17.98 0.54 3.11
CA GLY A 244 -18.28 0.14 1.74
C GLY A 244 -17.02 -0.06 0.91
N ALA A 245 -15.97 0.72 1.14
CA ALA A 245 -14.71 0.59 0.41
C ALA A 245 -14.01 -0.76 0.64
N TYR A 246 -14.06 -1.28 1.87
CA TYR A 246 -13.50 -2.60 2.18
C TYR A 246 -14.34 -3.74 1.59
N PHE A 247 -15.67 -3.69 1.77
CA PHE A 247 -16.57 -4.74 1.27
C PHE A 247 -16.60 -4.77 -0.26
N MET A 248 -16.86 -3.62 -0.89
CA MET A 248 -16.91 -3.51 -2.34
C MET A 248 -15.53 -3.71 -2.96
N GLY A 249 -14.47 -3.17 -2.35
CA GLY A 249 -13.10 -3.41 -2.79
C GLY A 249 -12.75 -4.90 -2.81
N PHE A 250 -13.09 -5.64 -1.76
CA PHE A 250 -12.85 -7.09 -1.70
C PHE A 250 -13.69 -7.86 -2.74
N ALA A 251 -14.97 -7.50 -2.88
CA ALA A 251 -15.86 -8.12 -3.86
C ALA A 251 -15.36 -7.92 -5.31
N ILE A 252 -14.98 -6.67 -5.64
CA ILE A 252 -14.41 -6.31 -6.94
C ILE A 252 -13.10 -7.05 -7.17
N PHE A 253 -12.20 -7.08 -6.20
CA PHE A 253 -10.94 -7.82 -6.31
C PHE A 253 -11.18 -9.30 -6.62
N THR A 254 -12.09 -9.95 -5.88
CA THR A 254 -12.39 -11.38 -6.04
C THR A 254 -13.03 -11.67 -7.39
N LEU A 255 -13.95 -10.82 -7.84
CA LEU A 255 -14.58 -10.95 -9.15
C LEU A 255 -13.57 -10.73 -10.28
N SER A 256 -12.78 -9.66 -10.18
CA SER A 256 -11.74 -9.34 -11.16
C SER A 256 -10.68 -10.44 -11.22
N ASP A 257 -10.30 -11.03 -10.09
CA ASP A 257 -9.37 -12.17 -10.04
C ASP A 257 -9.90 -13.37 -10.82
N ARG A 258 -11.16 -13.76 -10.59
CA ARG A 258 -11.81 -14.86 -11.31
C ARG A 258 -11.92 -14.57 -12.81
N VAL A 259 -12.40 -13.38 -13.18
CA VAL A 259 -12.60 -13.00 -14.58
C VAL A 259 -11.25 -12.90 -15.30
N TYR A 260 -10.25 -12.29 -14.67
CA TYR A 260 -8.93 -12.12 -15.25
C TYR A 260 -8.25 -13.47 -15.51
N HIS A 261 -8.17 -14.33 -14.50
CA HIS A 261 -7.50 -15.63 -14.65
C HIS A 261 -8.25 -16.56 -15.61
N ARG A 262 -9.58 -16.42 -15.71
CA ARG A 262 -10.39 -17.23 -16.62
C ARG A 262 -10.32 -16.77 -18.07
N PHE A 263 -10.34 -15.47 -18.33
CA PHE A 263 -10.56 -14.95 -19.69
C PHE A 263 -9.40 -14.12 -20.23
N LEU A 264 -8.69 -13.36 -19.39
CA LEU A 264 -7.65 -12.41 -19.84
C LEU A 264 -6.25 -13.01 -19.78
N GLN A 265 -5.92 -13.71 -18.70
CA GLN A 265 -4.61 -14.32 -18.51
C GLN A 265 -4.28 -15.36 -19.61
N PRO A 266 -5.19 -16.26 -20.02
CA PRO A 266 -4.89 -17.27 -21.02
C PRO A 266 -4.48 -16.70 -22.39
N LEU A 267 -4.88 -15.45 -22.71
CA LEU A 267 -4.62 -14.81 -24.00
C LEU A 267 -3.13 -14.63 -24.29
N PHE A 268 -2.30 -14.55 -23.25
CA PHE A 268 -0.86 -14.30 -23.40
C PHE A 268 0.02 -15.41 -22.81
N LEU A 269 -0.54 -16.56 -22.42
CA LEU A 269 0.25 -17.72 -22.00
C LEU A 269 0.57 -18.62 -23.18
N LEU A 270 1.81 -19.11 -23.27
CA LEU A 270 2.22 -20.05 -24.32
C LEU A 270 1.55 -21.43 -24.17
N ARG A 271 1.29 -21.85 -22.92
CA ARG A 271 0.55 -23.06 -22.58
C ARG A 271 -0.53 -22.71 -21.56
N PRO A 272 -1.76 -22.38 -21.97
CA PRO A 272 -2.84 -22.11 -21.03
C PRO A 272 -3.17 -23.40 -20.27
N LYS A 273 -3.00 -23.39 -18.95
CA LYS A 273 -3.62 -24.43 -18.10
C LYS A 273 -5.11 -24.13 -18.08
N LEU A 274 -5.91 -25.01 -18.69
CA LEU A 274 -7.36 -24.96 -18.51
C LEU A 274 -7.65 -25.12 -17.00
N PRO A 275 -8.54 -24.31 -16.41
CA PRO A 275 -8.85 -24.43 -15.00
C PRO A 275 -9.41 -25.83 -14.69
N ASP A 276 -8.88 -26.48 -13.66
CA ASP A 276 -9.42 -27.76 -13.16
C ASP A 276 -10.83 -27.51 -12.62
N PHE A 277 -11.82 -28.09 -13.30
CA PHE A 277 -13.21 -28.00 -12.92
C PHE A 277 -13.47 -28.88 -11.69
N LYS A 278 -13.76 -28.26 -10.55
CA LYS A 278 -14.65 -28.86 -9.54
C LYS A 278 -15.84 -27.92 -9.37
N ILE A 279 -16.98 -28.36 -9.91
CA ILE A 279 -18.31 -27.80 -9.64
C ILE A 279 -18.74 -28.30 -8.26
#